data_AF-A0A4Y1QQ49-F1
#
_entry.id   AF-A0A4Y1QQ49-F1
#
_cell.length_a   1.000
_cell.length_b   1.000
_cell.length_c   1.000
_cell.angle_alpha   90.00
_cell.angle_beta   90.00
_cell.angle_gamma   90.00
#
_symmetry.space_group_name_H-M   'P 1'
#
loop_
_entity.id
_entity.type
_entity.pdbx_description
1 polymer ?
#
loop_
_entity_poly.entity_id
_entity_poly.type
_entity_poly.pdbx_seq_one_letter_code
_entity_poly.pdbx_strand_id
1 'polypeptide(L)'
;MGVEESHLVPGQPIRSCSSSKKSCQNSQNQVVMSPPRPQQAKSSRGRKGRQGKKMDSKFLIKEEAMAESSSADTRTTVMIKNIPNKYSQKLLLNMLDNHCIHCNEQIVANGGVDDGDDDEQQQQKQPFSSYDFVYLPIDFNNKCNVGYGFVNMTSPEATWRLYKAFHLQHWEVFNSRKICEVTYARVQVLF
;
A
#
# COMPACT_ATOMS: atom_id res chain seq x y z
N MET A 1 -26.68 -57.47 15.50
CA MET A 1 -26.54 -57.69 16.96
C MET A 1 -25.09 -57.45 17.31
N GLY A 2 -24.82 -56.61 18.30
CA GLY A 2 -23.50 -56.01 18.52
C GLY A 2 -23.65 -54.60 19.09
N VAL A 3 -24.20 -54.52 20.30
CA VAL A 3 -23.91 -53.45 21.27
C VAL A 3 -22.47 -53.69 21.79
N GLU A 4 -21.71 -52.79 22.39
CA GLU A 4 -21.90 -51.46 22.99
C GLU A 4 -20.69 -50.57 22.54
N GLU A 5 -20.54 -49.28 22.82
CA GLU A 5 -20.50 -48.67 24.15
C GLU A 5 -20.88 -47.17 24.09
N SER A 6 -21.31 -46.67 25.24
CA SER A 6 -21.99 -45.38 25.42
C SER A 6 -21.24 -44.48 26.42
N HIS A 7 -21.68 -43.20 26.47
CA HIS A 7 -21.53 -42.19 27.54
C HIS A 7 -20.46 -41.10 27.35
N LEU A 8 -20.66 -39.83 27.74
CA LEU A 8 -21.88 -38.97 27.86
C LEU A 8 -21.34 -37.50 27.90
N VAL A 9 -21.62 -36.56 26.96
CA VAL A 9 -22.69 -35.51 26.94
C VAL A 9 -22.76 -34.65 28.25
N PRO A 10 -23.12 -33.34 28.26
CA PRO A 10 -22.55 -32.14 27.62
C PRO A 10 -22.32 -30.96 28.63
N GLY A 11 -22.01 -29.73 28.17
CA GLY A 11 -22.01 -28.52 29.04
C GLY A 11 -22.13 -27.17 28.31
N GLN A 12 -23.23 -26.45 28.56
CA GLN A 12 -23.68 -25.12 28.06
C GLN A 12 -24.74 -24.60 29.08
N PRO A 13 -25.17 -23.30 29.16
CA PRO A 13 -24.64 -22.05 28.60
C PRO A 13 -24.80 -20.75 29.49
N ILE A 14 -24.56 -19.57 28.88
CA ILE A 14 -25.10 -18.19 29.10
C ILE A 14 -24.76 -17.30 30.34
N ARG A 15 -24.65 -15.97 30.04
CA ARG A 15 -24.90 -14.71 30.82
C ARG A 15 -23.68 -14.01 31.44
N SER A 16 -23.65 -12.67 31.62
CA SER A 16 -24.29 -11.53 30.90
C SER A 16 -23.75 -10.18 31.41
N CYS A 17 -23.69 -9.17 30.53
CA CYS A 17 -23.87 -7.72 30.75
C CYS A 17 -23.13 -6.89 31.85
N SER A 18 -22.79 -5.67 31.42
CA SER A 18 -23.00 -4.36 32.10
C SER A 18 -21.79 -3.65 32.76
N SER A 19 -21.73 -2.35 32.45
CA SER A 19 -20.77 -1.34 32.92
C SER A 19 -21.24 -0.66 34.21
N SER A 20 -20.33 -0.10 35.03
CA SER A 20 -20.56 1.20 35.70
C SER A 20 -19.35 1.80 36.42
N LYS A 21 -19.41 3.14 36.61
CA LYS A 21 -18.41 4.01 37.25
C LYS A 21 -18.74 4.24 38.74
N LYS A 22 -17.73 4.61 39.55
CA LYS A 22 -17.71 5.46 40.79
C LYS A 22 -16.47 5.07 41.64
N SER A 23 -15.91 5.84 42.57
CA SER A 23 -15.88 7.30 42.85
C SER A 23 -14.86 7.54 43.99
N CYS A 24 -14.37 8.78 44.13
CA CYS A 24 -13.54 9.37 45.20
C CYS A 24 -13.92 8.92 46.64
N GLN A 25 -13.09 9.02 47.70
CA GLN A 25 -12.08 10.05 48.07
C GLN A 25 -10.74 9.38 48.54
N ASN A 26 -9.80 9.91 49.36
CA ASN A 26 -9.70 11.14 50.17
C ASN A 26 -8.23 11.61 50.43
N SER A 27 -8.13 12.72 51.15
CA SER A 27 -7.01 13.58 51.59
C SER A 27 -5.87 12.94 52.40
N GLN A 28 -4.65 13.47 52.21
CA GLN A 28 -4.01 14.36 53.20
C GLN A 28 -2.93 15.24 52.53
N ASN A 29 -2.72 16.45 53.06
CA ASN A 29 -1.90 17.51 52.47
C ASN A 29 -0.91 18.03 53.51
N GLN A 30 0.38 18.16 53.16
CA GLN A 30 1.33 18.95 53.94
C GLN A 30 2.35 19.65 53.05
N VAL A 31 2.74 20.85 53.47
CA VAL A 31 3.37 21.87 52.62
C VAL A 31 4.83 22.07 53.04
N VAL A 32 5.76 22.00 52.09
CA VAL A 32 7.15 22.45 52.27
C VAL A 32 7.58 23.26 51.03
N MET A 33 8.10 24.47 51.25
CA MET A 33 8.53 25.42 50.21
C MET A 33 10.06 25.47 50.11
N SER A 34 10.61 25.42 48.90
CA SER A 34 12.04 25.68 48.57
C SER A 34 12.24 25.83 47.04
N PRO A 35 13.36 26.43 46.57
CA PRO A 35 13.33 27.62 45.70
C PRO A 35 13.40 27.37 44.18
N PRO A 36 13.11 28.39 43.33
CA PRO A 36 13.11 28.25 41.87
C PRO A 36 14.52 28.20 41.25
N ARG A 37 14.72 27.27 40.31
CA ARG A 37 15.90 27.21 39.40
C ARG A 37 15.46 27.35 37.92
N PRO A 38 16.37 27.64 36.97
CA PRO A 38 16.08 28.63 35.93
C PRO A 38 15.21 28.11 34.78
N GLN A 39 14.45 29.03 34.19
CA GLN A 39 13.72 28.79 32.96
C GLN A 39 14.70 28.50 31.80
N GLN A 40 14.85 27.23 31.44
CA GLN A 40 15.48 26.88 30.15
C GLN A 40 14.53 27.32 29.02
N ALA A 41 15.00 28.25 28.20
CA ALA A 41 14.28 28.72 27.03
C ALA A 41 13.98 27.55 26.08
N LYS A 42 12.72 27.12 26.03
CA LYS A 42 12.24 26.17 25.03
C LYS A 42 12.34 26.86 23.68
N SER A 43 13.40 26.60 22.91
CA SER A 43 13.52 27.12 21.56
C SER A 43 12.33 26.61 20.75
N SER A 44 11.40 27.50 20.43
CA SER A 44 10.32 27.26 19.48
C SER A 44 10.93 27.15 18.08
N ARG A 45 11.54 25.98 17.80
CA ARG A 45 11.88 25.59 16.43
C ARG A 45 10.58 25.51 15.67
N GLY A 46 10.24 26.63 15.02
CA GLY A 46 8.99 26.80 14.32
C GLY A 46 8.75 25.60 13.42
N ARG A 47 7.59 24.98 13.56
CA ARG A 47 7.14 23.86 12.75
C ARG A 47 6.86 24.40 11.35
N LYS A 48 7.95 24.71 10.62
CA LYS A 48 7.94 25.38 9.31
C LYS A 48 7.00 24.57 8.45
N GLY A 49 5.88 25.18 8.08
CA GLY A 49 4.77 24.47 7.45
C GLY A 49 5.32 23.64 6.31
N ARG A 50 4.92 22.36 6.26
CA ARG A 50 5.21 21.48 5.13
C ARG A 50 4.47 22.09 3.94
N GLN A 51 5.10 23.07 3.29
CA GLN A 51 4.65 23.65 2.04
C GLN A 51 4.32 22.46 1.16
N GLY A 52 3.05 22.36 0.74
CA GLY A 52 2.67 21.36 -0.23
C GLY A 52 3.55 21.59 -1.43
N LYS A 53 4.56 20.72 -1.63
CA LYS A 53 5.33 20.69 -2.86
C LYS A 53 4.29 20.43 -3.93
N LYS A 54 3.90 21.48 -4.66
CA LYS A 54 2.96 21.37 -5.77
C LYS A 54 3.52 20.27 -6.65
N MET A 55 2.82 19.14 -6.71
CA MET A 55 3.29 18.06 -7.56
C MET A 55 3.22 18.56 -8.98
N ASP A 56 4.38 18.51 -9.63
CA ASP A 56 4.54 18.91 -11.00
C ASP A 56 3.62 18.03 -11.86
N SER A 57 2.63 18.68 -12.49
CA SER A 57 1.52 18.01 -13.19
C SER A 57 2.00 17.08 -14.30
N LYS A 58 3.25 17.24 -14.76
CA LYS A 58 3.91 16.33 -15.71
C LYS A 58 4.01 14.89 -15.20
N PHE A 59 4.04 14.65 -13.88
CA PHE A 59 4.21 13.31 -13.29
C PHE A 59 2.91 12.69 -12.75
N LEU A 60 1.79 13.40 -12.85
CA LEU A 60 0.48 12.81 -12.56
C LEU A 60 0.08 11.91 -13.73
N ILE A 61 -0.48 10.75 -13.40
CA ILE A 61 -1.16 9.89 -14.37
C ILE A 61 -2.54 10.52 -14.59
N LYS A 62 -2.79 10.94 -15.82
CA LYS A 62 -4.04 11.58 -16.24
C LYS A 62 -4.97 10.49 -16.77
N GLU A 63 -6.09 10.28 -16.10
CA GLU A 63 -7.08 9.27 -16.49
C GLU A 63 -7.70 9.60 -17.87
N GLU A 64 -7.85 10.88 -18.17
CA GLU A 64 -8.34 11.36 -19.47
C GLU A 64 -7.36 11.06 -20.64
N ALA A 65 -6.06 11.13 -20.41
CA ALA A 65 -5.05 11.00 -21.47
C ALA A 65 -4.85 9.55 -21.96
N MET A 66 -5.34 8.57 -21.20
CA MET A 66 -5.28 7.13 -21.53
C MET A 66 -6.61 6.55 -22.02
N ALA A 67 -7.70 7.33 -21.95
CA ALA A 67 -9.00 6.95 -22.50
C ALA A 67 -9.17 7.39 -23.96
N GLU A 68 -8.47 8.44 -24.39
CA GLU A 68 -8.46 8.94 -25.77
C GLU A 68 -7.22 8.46 -26.54
N SER A 69 -7.43 7.83 -27.70
CA SER A 69 -6.39 7.18 -28.52
C SER A 69 -5.38 8.12 -29.19
N SER A 70 -5.40 9.42 -28.88
CA SER A 70 -4.57 10.45 -29.54
C SER A 70 -3.29 10.81 -28.78
N SER A 71 -3.11 10.33 -27.54
CA SER A 71 -1.87 10.57 -26.77
C SER A 71 -1.52 9.40 -25.84
N ALA A 72 -1.26 8.22 -26.41
CA ALA A 72 -0.76 7.07 -25.64
C ALA A 72 0.53 7.44 -24.89
N ASP A 73 0.44 7.54 -23.56
CA ASP A 73 1.56 7.89 -22.70
C ASP A 73 2.51 6.69 -22.60
N THR A 74 3.69 6.81 -23.20
CA THR A 74 4.64 5.69 -23.35
C THR A 74 5.42 5.33 -22.08
N ARG A 75 5.10 5.95 -20.94
CA ARG A 75 5.84 5.79 -19.70
C ARG A 75 5.48 4.50 -18.96
N THR A 76 6.53 3.76 -18.60
CA THR A 76 6.47 2.45 -17.94
C THR A 76 6.92 2.49 -16.47
N THR A 77 7.71 3.50 -16.08
CA THR A 77 8.26 3.59 -14.73
C THR A 77 7.38 4.45 -13.81
N VAL A 78 6.95 3.89 -12.69
CA VAL A 78 6.16 4.55 -11.65
C VAL A 78 6.90 4.64 -10.32
N MET A 79 6.56 5.67 -9.57
CA MET A 79 6.90 5.85 -8.16
C MET A 79 5.66 5.54 -7.32
N ILE A 80 5.72 4.46 -6.54
CA ILE A 80 4.71 4.09 -5.55
C ILE A 80 5.07 4.80 -4.25
N LYS A 81 4.19 5.67 -3.74
CA LYS A 81 4.40 6.44 -2.52
C LYS A 81 3.50 5.99 -1.38
N ASN A 82 3.81 6.51 -0.19
CA ASN A 82 3.12 6.25 1.07
C ASN A 82 3.15 4.77 1.48
N ILE A 83 4.18 4.03 1.08
CA ILE A 83 4.39 2.63 1.49
C ILE A 83 4.52 2.56 3.02
N PRO A 84 3.88 1.62 3.73
CA PRO A 84 4.04 1.46 5.18
C PRO A 84 5.48 1.05 5.49
N ASN A 85 6.14 1.69 6.47
CA ASN A 85 7.59 1.54 6.70
C ASN A 85 8.05 0.08 6.98
N LYS A 86 7.13 -0.79 7.42
CA LYS A 86 7.36 -2.23 7.66
C LYS A 86 7.21 -3.13 6.42
N TYR A 87 6.79 -2.60 5.26
CA TYR A 87 6.86 -3.36 4.01
C TYR A 87 8.32 -3.67 3.68
N SER A 88 8.62 -4.95 3.53
CA SER A 88 9.88 -5.42 2.94
C SER A 88 9.77 -5.43 1.42
N GLN A 89 10.91 -5.53 0.73
CA GLN A 89 10.92 -5.72 -0.73
C GLN A 89 10.12 -6.96 -1.14
N LYS A 90 10.20 -8.06 -0.37
CA LYS A 90 9.41 -9.28 -0.60
C LYS A 90 7.90 -9.03 -0.52
N LEU A 91 7.42 -8.24 0.44
CA LEU A 91 5.99 -7.90 0.52
C LEU A 91 5.52 -7.01 -0.65
N LEU A 92 6.41 -6.17 -1.19
CA LEU A 92 6.12 -5.39 -2.39
C LEU A 92 6.09 -6.27 -3.64
N LEU A 93 7.10 -7.15 -3.83
CA LEU A 93 7.16 -8.09 -4.95
C LEU A 93 5.91 -9.00 -4.97
N ASN A 94 5.60 -9.69 -3.86
CA ASN A 94 4.40 -10.53 -3.77
C ASN A 94 3.10 -9.79 -4.14
N MET A 95 2.98 -8.50 -3.80
CA MET A 95 1.82 -7.68 -4.16
C MET A 95 1.77 -7.36 -5.66
N LEU A 96 2.92 -7.07 -6.27
CA LEU A 96 3.05 -6.84 -7.71
C LEU A 96 2.80 -8.14 -8.51
N ASP A 97 3.32 -9.26 -8.04
CA ASP A 97 3.16 -10.59 -8.65
C ASP A 97 1.68 -10.99 -8.69
N ASN A 98 1.00 -10.93 -7.55
CA ASN A 98 -0.44 -11.25 -7.45
C ASN A 98 -1.29 -10.37 -8.38
N HIS A 99 -0.96 -9.07 -8.48
CA HIS A 99 -1.64 -8.14 -9.39
C HIS A 99 -1.37 -8.49 -10.86
N CYS A 100 -0.14 -8.83 -11.22
CA CYS A 100 0.22 -9.23 -12.58
C CYS A 100 -0.50 -10.52 -12.97
N ILE A 101 -0.49 -11.54 -12.11
CA ILE A 101 -1.23 -12.80 -12.30
C ILE A 101 -2.72 -12.51 -12.54
N HIS A 102 -3.37 -11.78 -11.64
CA HIS A 102 -4.80 -11.50 -11.73
C HIS A 102 -5.18 -10.65 -12.95
N CYS A 103 -4.31 -9.74 -13.40
CA CYS A 103 -4.52 -9.01 -14.65
C CYS A 103 -4.37 -9.93 -15.88
N ASN A 104 -3.44 -10.88 -15.84
CA ASN A 104 -3.16 -11.77 -16.98
C ASN A 104 -4.25 -12.84 -17.11
N GLU A 105 -4.74 -13.39 -16.01
CA GLU A 105 -5.95 -14.23 -15.97
C GLU A 105 -7.15 -13.54 -16.63
N GLN A 106 -7.38 -12.25 -16.33
CA GLN A 106 -8.43 -11.46 -16.96
C GLN A 106 -8.18 -11.21 -18.45
N ILE A 107 -6.93 -11.03 -18.89
CA ILE A 107 -6.62 -10.89 -20.33
C ILE A 107 -6.97 -12.19 -21.08
N VAL A 108 -6.56 -13.35 -20.55
CA VAL A 108 -6.89 -14.66 -21.13
C VAL A 108 -8.41 -14.90 -21.13
N ALA A 109 -9.10 -14.63 -20.02
CA ALA A 109 -10.55 -14.80 -19.91
C ALA A 109 -11.36 -13.91 -20.88
N ASN A 110 -10.81 -12.75 -21.27
CA ASN A 110 -11.41 -11.86 -22.28
C ASN A 110 -11.01 -12.22 -23.74
N GLY A 111 -10.42 -13.41 -23.97
CA GLY A 111 -10.03 -13.89 -25.31
C GLY A 111 -8.62 -13.51 -25.74
N GLY A 112 -7.76 -13.06 -24.81
CA GLY A 112 -6.33 -12.87 -25.06
C GLY A 112 -5.57 -14.19 -25.10
N VAL A 113 -5.60 -14.87 -26.25
CA VAL A 113 -4.98 -16.19 -26.49
C VAL A 113 -3.45 -16.11 -26.42
N ASP A 114 -2.82 -17.11 -25.78
CA ASP A 114 -1.34 -17.23 -25.67
C ASP A 114 -0.74 -18.47 -26.33
N ASP A 115 -1.53 -19.16 -27.16
CA ASP A 115 -1.05 -20.28 -27.95
C ASP A 115 -0.08 -19.77 -29.03
N GLY A 116 1.17 -20.26 -28.96
CA GLY A 116 2.24 -19.92 -29.90
C GLY A 116 2.14 -20.71 -31.21
N ASP A 117 2.74 -20.15 -32.27
CA ASP A 117 2.71 -20.64 -33.66
C ASP A 117 1.30 -20.85 -34.22
N ASP A 118 0.70 -19.80 -34.80
CA ASP A 118 0.49 -19.74 -36.26
C ASP A 118 -0.27 -18.46 -36.68
N ASP A 119 -0.01 -18.04 -37.91
CA ASP A 119 -0.67 -17.00 -38.72
C ASP A 119 -0.77 -15.54 -38.21
N GLU A 120 0.09 -14.76 -38.88
CA GLU A 120 0.23 -13.31 -38.96
C GLU A 120 -1.08 -12.57 -39.34
N GLN A 121 -2.00 -12.39 -38.39
CA GLN A 121 -3.07 -11.38 -38.49
C GLN A 121 -3.00 -10.38 -37.34
N GLN A 122 -2.98 -9.09 -37.69
CA GLN A 122 -2.74 -7.95 -36.79
C GLN A 122 -3.96 -7.64 -35.90
N GLN A 123 -4.44 -8.62 -35.14
CA GLN A 123 -5.37 -8.37 -34.04
C GLN A 123 -4.57 -7.77 -32.87
N GLN A 124 -5.07 -6.66 -32.31
CA GLN A 124 -4.36 -5.84 -31.32
C GLN A 124 -4.31 -6.54 -29.94
N LYS A 125 -3.49 -7.59 -29.81
CA LYS A 125 -3.33 -8.40 -28.59
C LYS A 125 -2.88 -7.50 -27.44
N GLN A 126 -3.72 -7.42 -26.40
CA GLN A 126 -3.43 -6.67 -25.19
C GLN A 126 -2.18 -7.25 -24.51
N PRO A 127 -1.12 -6.45 -24.26
CA PRO A 127 0.10 -6.96 -23.67
C PRO A 127 -0.15 -7.39 -22.22
N PHE A 128 0.47 -8.49 -21.80
CA PHE A 128 0.41 -8.94 -20.42
C PHE A 128 1.02 -7.92 -19.45
N SER A 129 0.60 -8.03 -18.20
CA SER A 129 1.14 -7.28 -17.08
C SER A 129 2.35 -8.03 -16.52
N SER A 130 3.52 -7.42 -16.62
CA SER A 130 4.76 -7.86 -15.99
C SER A 130 5.64 -6.65 -15.69
N TYR A 131 6.72 -6.87 -14.94
CA TYR A 131 7.67 -5.84 -14.54
C TYR A 131 9.10 -6.40 -14.59
N ASP A 132 10.08 -5.55 -14.85
CA ASP A 132 11.50 -5.94 -14.98
C ASP A 132 12.39 -5.37 -13.85
N PHE A 133 11.93 -4.31 -13.17
CA PHE A 133 12.71 -3.61 -12.15
C PHE A 133 11.84 -3.16 -10.97
N VAL A 134 12.30 -3.47 -9.75
CA VAL A 134 11.68 -3.02 -8.50
C VAL A 134 12.75 -2.55 -7.51
N TYR A 135 12.67 -1.29 -7.08
CA TYR A 135 13.56 -0.72 -6.08
C TYR A 135 12.78 -0.13 -4.89
N LEU A 136 13.07 -0.65 -3.69
CA LEU A 136 12.52 -0.16 -2.43
C LEU A 136 13.68 0.31 -1.51
N PRO A 137 13.98 1.62 -1.46
CA PRO A 137 15.05 2.13 -0.59
C PRO A 137 14.79 1.84 0.89
N ILE A 138 15.81 1.27 1.55
CA ILE A 138 15.80 0.88 2.96
C ILE A 138 16.68 1.82 3.77
N ASP A 139 16.16 2.30 4.90
CA ASP A 139 16.94 2.88 5.98
C ASP A 139 17.55 1.73 6.80
N PHE A 140 18.87 1.55 6.69
CA PHE A 140 19.60 0.49 7.38
C PHE A 140 19.62 0.64 8.91
N ASN A 141 19.49 1.86 9.44
CA ASN A 141 19.49 2.10 10.88
C ASN A 141 18.16 1.64 11.49
N ASN A 142 17.04 2.01 10.85
CA ASN A 142 15.69 1.66 11.31
C ASN A 142 15.17 0.32 10.75
N LYS A 143 15.92 -0.32 9.85
CA LYS A 143 15.56 -1.58 9.14
C LYS A 143 14.16 -1.52 8.51
N CYS A 144 13.82 -0.37 7.94
CA CYS A 144 12.51 -0.03 7.42
C CYS A 144 12.63 0.66 6.05
N ASN A 145 11.60 0.62 5.20
CA ASN A 145 11.60 1.41 3.98
C ASN A 145 11.34 2.91 4.28
N VAL A 146 11.79 3.76 3.35
CA VAL A 146 11.66 5.23 3.44
C VAL A 146 10.28 5.76 3.01
N GLY A 147 9.31 4.89 2.75
CA GLY A 147 7.93 5.24 2.42
C GLY A 147 7.61 5.44 0.93
N TYR A 148 8.54 5.11 0.03
CA TYR A 148 8.32 5.04 -1.41
C TYR A 148 9.21 3.98 -2.07
N GLY A 149 8.82 3.55 -3.26
CA GLY A 149 9.61 2.67 -4.13
C GLY A 149 9.36 3.00 -5.61
N PHE A 150 10.15 2.38 -6.49
CA PHE A 150 10.01 2.49 -7.94
C PHE A 150 9.77 1.11 -8.53
N VAL A 151 8.91 1.07 -9.56
CA VAL A 151 8.60 -0.12 -10.35
C VAL A 151 8.64 0.29 -11.82
N ASN A 152 9.31 -0.49 -12.66
CA ASN A 152 9.20 -0.37 -14.10
C ASN A 152 8.39 -1.56 -14.63
N MET A 153 7.24 -1.26 -15.24
CA MET A 153 6.44 -2.27 -15.92
C MET A 153 7.01 -2.52 -17.32
N THR A 154 6.67 -3.64 -17.93
CA THR A 154 7.09 -3.96 -19.31
C THR A 154 6.28 -3.22 -20.37
N SER A 155 5.12 -2.65 -20.01
CA SER A 155 4.25 -1.91 -20.94
C SER A 155 3.50 -0.74 -20.27
N PRO A 156 3.12 0.31 -21.02
CA PRO A 156 2.24 1.37 -20.54
C PRO A 156 0.87 0.85 -20.07
N GLU A 157 0.32 -0.16 -20.74
CA GLU A 157 -0.95 -0.79 -20.39
C GLU A 157 -0.86 -1.51 -19.04
N ALA A 158 0.25 -2.22 -18.77
CA ALA A 158 0.51 -2.81 -17.46
C ALA A 158 0.67 -1.73 -16.38
N THR A 159 1.31 -0.61 -16.70
CA THR A 159 1.43 0.57 -15.83
C THR A 159 0.07 1.16 -15.48
N TRP A 160 -0.83 1.24 -16.46
CA TRP A 160 -2.19 1.73 -16.28
C TRP A 160 -3.03 0.79 -15.40
N ARG A 161 -2.94 -0.52 -15.61
CA ARG A 161 -3.61 -1.52 -14.75
C ARG A 161 -3.11 -1.45 -13.30
N LEU A 162 -1.80 -1.32 -13.10
CA LEU A 162 -1.21 -1.11 -11.77
C LEU A 162 -1.68 0.19 -11.12
N TYR A 163 -1.75 1.29 -11.88
CA TYR A 163 -2.31 2.55 -11.37
C TYR A 163 -3.75 2.38 -10.90
N LYS A 164 -4.63 1.81 -11.74
CA LYS A 164 -6.04 1.57 -11.38
C LYS A 164 -6.21 0.71 -10.13
N ALA A 165 -5.41 -0.34 -9.98
CA ALA A 165 -5.52 -1.27 -8.86
C ALA A 165 -5.02 -0.70 -7.53
N PHE A 166 -4.01 0.18 -7.53
CA PHE A 166 -3.34 0.63 -6.30
C PHE A 166 -3.46 2.11 -5.99
N HIS A 167 -3.75 2.98 -6.96
CA HIS A 167 -3.87 4.42 -6.68
C HIS A 167 -5.06 4.70 -5.76
N LEU A 168 -4.82 5.49 -4.72
CA LEU A 168 -5.77 5.82 -3.64
C LEU A 168 -6.32 4.64 -2.82
N GLN A 169 -5.75 3.44 -2.96
CA GLN A 169 -6.13 2.30 -2.13
C GLN A 169 -5.47 2.32 -0.74
N HIS A 170 -6.12 1.70 0.23
CA HIS A 170 -5.57 1.49 1.57
C HIS A 170 -4.56 0.32 1.57
N TRP A 171 -3.52 0.43 2.40
CA TRP A 171 -2.62 -0.69 2.63
C TRP A 171 -3.22 -1.65 3.67
N GLU A 172 -3.71 -2.79 3.21
CA GLU A 172 -4.37 -3.81 4.06
C GLU A 172 -3.46 -4.35 5.17
N VAL A 173 -2.15 -4.41 4.92
CA VAL A 173 -1.17 -4.99 5.85
C VAL A 173 -0.75 -3.99 6.93
N PHE A 174 -0.56 -4.49 8.15
CA PHE A 174 -0.09 -3.75 9.34
C PHE A 174 -1.04 -2.67 9.89
N ASN A 175 -2.35 -2.75 9.64
CA ASN A 175 -3.34 -1.74 10.07
C ASN A 175 -2.95 -0.31 9.63
N SER A 176 -2.33 -0.17 8.46
CA SER A 176 -1.80 1.11 8.03
C SER A 176 -2.93 2.04 7.59
N ARG A 177 -3.00 3.23 8.19
CA ARG A 177 -3.89 4.31 7.74
C ARG A 177 -3.33 5.08 6.54
N LYS A 178 -2.21 4.63 5.96
CA LYS A 178 -1.65 5.25 4.75
C LYS A 178 -2.54 4.89 3.54
N ILE A 179 -2.60 5.82 2.60
CA ILE A 179 -3.26 5.65 1.30
C ILE A 179 -2.16 5.61 0.24
N CYS A 180 -2.14 4.58 -0.59
CA CYS A 180 -1.18 4.40 -1.67
C CYS A 180 -1.35 5.51 -2.72
N GLU A 181 -0.24 6.01 -3.25
CA GLU A 181 -0.23 7.03 -4.29
C GLU A 181 0.75 6.60 -5.37
N VAL A 182 0.23 6.11 -6.49
CA VAL A 182 0.99 5.76 -7.70
C VAL A 182 1.07 6.99 -8.61
N THR A 183 2.26 7.31 -9.10
CA THR A 183 2.52 8.42 -10.04
C THR A 183 3.69 8.07 -10.94
N TYR A 184 3.86 8.73 -12.09
CA TYR A 184 5.03 8.49 -12.93
C TYR A 184 6.35 8.86 -12.22
N ALA A 185 7.36 8.02 -12.40
CA ALA A 185 8.71 8.30 -11.93
C ALA A 185 9.34 9.46 -12.72
N ARG A 186 10.17 10.27 -12.05
CA ARG A 186 10.86 11.40 -12.71
C ARG A 186 11.95 10.96 -13.69
N VAL A 187 12.55 9.81 -13.42
CA VAL A 187 13.43 9.08 -14.32
C VAL A 187 12.61 7.90 -14.84
N GLN A 188 12.54 7.77 -16.16
CA GLN A 188 12.03 6.56 -16.80
C GLN A 188 13.25 5.66 -17.07
N VAL A 189 13.16 4.39 -16.68
CA VAL A 189 14.19 3.41 -16.95
C VAL A 189 13.87 2.79 -18.30
N LEU A 190 14.60 3.21 -19.33
CA LEU A 190 14.63 2.55 -20.63
C LEU A 190 15.81 1.59 -20.63
N PHE A 191 15.53 0.32 -20.89
CA PHE A 191 16.52 -0.72 -21.21
C PHE A 191 16.54 -0.95 -22.73
#